data_AF-A0A143G544-F1
#
_entry.id   AF-A0A143G544-F1
#
_cell.length_a   1.000
_cell.length_b   1.000
_cell.length_c   1.000
_cell.angle_alpha   90.00
_cell.angle_beta   90.00
_cell.angle_gamma   90.00
#
_symmetry.space_group_name_H-M   'P 1'
#
loop_
_entity.id
_entity.type
_entity.pdbx_description
1 polymer ?
#
loop_
_entity_poly.entity_id
_entity_poly.type
_entity_poly.pdbx_seq_one_letter_code
_entity_poly.pdbx_strand_id
1 'polypeptide(L)'
;MMKDTLLTKFQGRDLFYENQEKENIDLIVERLKKNQPQAAVYESFAVLATFNGFKEWLFNANLDCLKQWFYVSSLLRIESARYSGGFSYTMSTPDEFIFPILSDNTEVIEKFAHLDTVHLLWGEYEPSYQEAKFKPSKDDPRYRTHALQAVLRHDWEDYQKIKEVANKKINKLREVVQFEFGIYDAIYEKDKDKIIEIVQTLLKPKVHKAYNKDFSEEFNGDIWSHHPVMFTKLAWMNGLEIEIDNPLVPMELMPVKPLDHYEYHYDFLDPNWKPKSFWSKLFGK
;
A
#
# COMPACT_ATOMS: atom_id res chain seq x y z
N MET A 1 -14.73 24.55 0.49
CA MET A 1 -15.19 23.82 1.69
C MET A 1 -14.45 22.49 1.90
N MET A 2 -14.54 21.49 1.01
CA MET A 2 -13.77 20.24 1.18
C MET A 2 -12.25 20.45 1.09
N LYS A 3 -11.78 21.26 0.11
CA LYS A 3 -10.36 21.62 -0.02
C LYS A 3 -9.80 22.37 1.18
N ASP A 4 -10.57 23.29 1.78
CA ASP A 4 -10.12 24.08 2.95
C ASP A 4 -9.99 23.21 4.21
N THR A 5 -10.91 22.26 4.39
CA THR A 5 -10.86 21.26 5.47
C THR A 5 -9.67 20.32 5.28
N LEU A 6 -9.42 19.85 4.06
CA LEU A 6 -8.26 19.01 3.74
C LEU A 6 -6.95 19.78 3.96
N LEU A 7 -6.86 21.04 3.50
CA LEU A 7 -5.68 21.89 3.69
C LEU A 7 -5.34 22.04 5.18
N THR A 8 -6.34 22.27 6.04
CA THR A 8 -6.13 22.34 7.49
C THR A 8 -5.60 21.03 8.07
N LYS A 9 -6.13 19.88 7.59
CA LYS A 9 -5.65 18.56 8.00
C LYS A 9 -4.20 18.31 7.56
N PHE A 10 -3.84 18.70 6.33
CA PHE A 10 -2.46 18.62 5.83
C PHE A 10 -1.50 19.51 6.63
N GLN A 11 -1.87 20.77 6.91
CA GLN A 11 -1.05 21.67 7.73
C GLN A 11 -0.72 21.08 9.11
N GLY A 12 -1.69 20.41 9.73
CA GLY A 12 -1.45 19.70 10.99
C GLY A 12 -0.47 18.53 10.87
N ARG A 13 -0.45 17.85 9.71
CA ARG A 13 0.48 16.75 9.41
C ARG A 13 1.88 17.26 9.04
N ASP A 14 1.98 18.30 8.23
CA ASP A 14 3.24 18.96 7.86
C ASP A 14 4.01 19.37 9.13
N LEU A 15 3.33 20.05 10.06
CA LEU A 15 3.92 20.42 11.35
C LEU A 15 4.40 19.21 12.19
N PHE A 16 3.75 18.05 12.08
CA PHE A 16 4.16 16.86 12.82
C PHE A 16 5.36 16.19 12.17
N TYR A 17 5.34 15.97 10.86
CA TYR A 17 6.34 15.16 10.17
C TYR A 17 7.56 15.94 9.66
N GLU A 18 7.42 17.18 9.16
CA GLU A 18 8.57 17.98 8.68
C GLU A 18 9.56 18.25 9.82
N ASN A 19 9.06 18.53 11.03
CA ASN A 19 9.89 18.74 12.21
C ASN A 19 10.72 17.50 12.60
N GLN A 20 10.30 16.31 12.17
CA GLN A 20 10.93 15.04 12.53
C GLN A 20 11.72 14.43 11.37
N GLU A 21 11.58 14.92 10.14
CA GLU A 21 12.14 14.28 8.94
C GLU A 21 13.67 14.17 9.05
N LYS A 22 14.36 15.28 9.28
CA LYS A 22 15.83 15.29 9.40
C LYS A 22 16.33 14.41 10.55
N GLU A 23 15.69 14.51 11.72
CA GLU A 23 16.07 13.73 12.90
C GLU A 23 15.86 12.23 12.68
N ASN A 24 14.77 11.86 12.00
CA ASN A 24 14.48 10.48 11.66
C ASN A 24 15.43 9.93 10.58
N ILE A 25 15.89 10.76 9.61
CA ILE A 25 16.89 10.35 8.61
C ILE A 25 18.19 10.03 9.36
N ASP A 26 18.64 10.92 10.23
CA ASP A 26 19.85 10.71 11.03
C ASP A 26 19.73 9.45 11.90
N LEU A 27 18.55 9.21 12.49
CA LEU A 27 18.26 8.01 13.28
C LEU A 27 18.32 6.71 12.43
N ILE A 28 17.74 6.69 11.23
CA ILE A 28 17.84 5.54 10.30
C ILE A 28 19.30 5.27 9.99
N VAL A 29 20.04 6.30 9.57
CA VAL A 29 21.44 6.17 9.17
C VAL A 29 22.31 5.69 10.34
N GLU A 30 22.08 6.20 11.55
CA GLU A 30 22.79 5.75 12.76
C GLU A 30 22.49 4.29 13.08
N ARG A 31 21.22 3.88 13.01
CA ARG A 31 20.78 2.51 13.27
C ARG A 31 21.31 1.53 12.24
N LEU A 32 21.33 1.91 10.96
CA LEU A 32 21.96 1.12 9.91
C LEU A 32 23.45 0.89 10.19
N LYS A 33 24.19 1.91 10.66
CA LYS A 33 25.60 1.77 11.05
C LYS A 33 25.81 0.80 12.21
N LYS A 34 24.85 0.74 13.14
CA LYS A 34 24.88 -0.16 14.30
C LYS A 34 24.31 -1.55 14.01
N ASN A 35 23.84 -1.80 12.77
CA ASN A 35 23.09 -3.00 12.40
C ASN A 35 21.85 -3.23 13.31
N GLN A 36 21.14 -2.14 13.63
CA GLN A 36 19.97 -2.11 14.51
C GLN A 36 18.77 -1.39 13.85
N PRO A 37 18.38 -1.79 12.63
CA PRO A 37 17.25 -1.18 11.93
C PRO A 37 15.94 -1.36 12.74
N GLN A 38 15.01 -0.44 12.57
CA GLN A 38 13.71 -0.48 13.24
C GLN A 38 12.61 -0.14 12.25
N ALA A 39 11.68 -1.08 12.03
CA ALA A 39 10.61 -0.93 11.06
C ALA A 39 9.75 0.31 11.29
N ALA A 40 9.44 0.63 12.56
CA ALA A 40 8.66 1.81 12.91
C ALA A 40 9.17 3.12 12.31
N VAL A 41 10.49 3.25 12.13
CA VAL A 41 11.07 4.48 11.57
C VAL A 41 10.80 4.56 10.08
N TYR A 42 11.04 3.47 9.33
CA TYR A 42 10.70 3.39 7.91
C TYR A 42 9.20 3.60 7.66
N GLU A 43 8.35 3.02 8.49
CA GLU A 43 6.89 3.18 8.42
C GLU A 43 6.47 4.64 8.54
N SER A 44 7.05 5.37 9.51
CA SER A 44 6.77 6.79 9.71
C SER A 44 7.10 7.63 8.47
N PHE A 45 8.23 7.34 7.81
CA PHE A 45 8.58 7.97 6.53
C PHE A 45 7.64 7.58 5.41
N ALA A 46 7.17 6.34 5.39
CA ALA A 46 6.29 5.86 4.34
C ALA A 46 4.94 6.62 4.39
N VAL A 47 4.43 6.87 5.60
CA VAL A 47 3.25 7.72 5.83
C VAL A 47 3.51 9.17 5.40
N LEU A 48 4.68 9.74 5.73
CA LEU A 48 5.06 11.08 5.28
C LEU A 48 5.11 11.18 3.74
N ALA A 49 5.74 10.21 3.08
CA ALA A 49 5.80 10.14 1.63
C ALA A 49 4.40 10.09 1.01
N THR A 50 3.49 9.29 1.57
CA THR A 50 2.07 9.27 1.15
C THR A 50 1.44 10.66 1.23
N PHE A 51 1.61 11.39 2.33
CA PHE A 51 1.06 12.74 2.49
C PHE A 51 1.69 13.75 1.51
N ASN A 52 3.00 13.69 1.27
CA ASN A 52 3.65 14.53 0.27
C ASN A 52 3.07 14.28 -1.12
N GLY A 53 2.84 13.01 -1.48
CA GLY A 53 2.17 12.66 -2.73
C GLY A 53 0.79 13.30 -2.85
N PHE A 54 -0.06 13.13 -1.84
CA PHE A 54 -1.40 13.72 -1.86
C PHE A 54 -1.38 15.25 -1.93
N LYS A 55 -0.43 15.90 -1.24
CA LYS A 55 -0.27 17.36 -1.28
C LYS A 55 0.05 17.86 -2.68
N GLU A 56 1.02 17.22 -3.35
CA GLU A 56 1.39 17.54 -4.73
C GLU A 56 0.22 17.36 -5.70
N TRP A 57 -0.54 16.27 -5.57
CA TRP A 57 -1.69 16.06 -6.43
C TRP A 57 -2.85 17.03 -6.16
N LEU A 58 -3.29 17.17 -4.91
CA LEU A 58 -4.51 17.90 -4.58
C LEU A 58 -4.36 19.42 -4.67
N PHE A 59 -3.16 19.95 -4.36
CA PHE A 59 -2.91 21.39 -4.31
C PHE A 59 -2.07 21.91 -5.47
N ASN A 60 -1.20 21.08 -6.05
CA ASN A 60 -0.35 21.46 -7.18
C ASN A 60 -0.78 20.82 -8.51
N ALA A 61 -1.84 19.99 -8.51
CA ALA A 61 -2.33 19.26 -9.68
C ALA A 61 -1.24 18.38 -10.34
N ASN A 62 -0.31 17.85 -9.54
CA ASN A 62 0.85 17.12 -10.03
C ASN A 62 0.70 15.62 -9.79
N LEU A 63 0.11 14.94 -10.77
CA LEU A 63 -0.10 13.49 -10.77
C LEU A 63 1.22 12.71 -10.81
N ASP A 64 2.22 13.20 -11.54
CA ASP A 64 3.51 12.51 -11.65
C ASP A 64 4.25 12.51 -10.30
N CYS A 65 4.20 13.63 -9.57
CA CYS A 65 4.74 13.69 -8.21
C CYS A 65 4.00 12.77 -7.23
N LEU A 66 2.68 12.59 -7.37
CA LEU A 66 1.94 11.60 -6.57
C LEU A 66 2.48 10.19 -6.79
N LYS A 67 2.66 9.78 -8.05
CA LYS A 67 3.20 8.47 -8.39
C LYS A 67 4.62 8.27 -7.87
N GLN A 68 5.46 9.30 -8.01
CA GLN A 68 6.82 9.32 -7.46
C GLN A 68 6.82 9.13 -5.94
N TRP A 69 5.95 9.84 -5.22
CA TRP A 69 5.86 9.71 -3.77
C TRP A 69 5.28 8.38 -3.31
N PHE A 70 4.31 7.82 -4.05
CA PHE A 70 3.83 6.46 -3.80
C PHE A 70 4.89 5.39 -4.05
N TYR A 71 5.78 5.59 -5.03
CA TYR A 71 6.95 4.74 -5.21
C TYR A 71 7.88 4.78 -3.98
N VAL A 72 8.26 5.98 -3.51
CA VAL A 72 9.12 6.16 -2.32
C VAL A 72 8.47 5.54 -1.08
N SER A 73 7.19 5.84 -0.87
CA SER A 73 6.34 5.28 0.18
C SER A 73 6.33 3.74 0.17
N SER A 74 6.28 3.14 -1.02
CA SER A 74 6.31 1.69 -1.20
C SER A 74 7.67 1.08 -0.89
N LEU A 75 8.78 1.72 -1.28
CA LEU A 75 10.13 1.26 -0.92
C LEU A 75 10.35 1.26 0.59
N LEU A 76 9.88 2.31 1.28
CA LEU A 76 9.97 2.41 2.74
C LEU A 76 9.17 1.30 3.43
N ARG A 77 7.97 0.97 2.92
CA ARG A 77 7.18 -0.16 3.41
C ARG A 77 7.86 -1.51 3.18
N ILE A 78 8.54 -1.69 2.04
CA ILE A 78 9.36 -2.89 1.78
C ILE A 78 10.49 -3.02 2.80
N GLU A 79 11.22 -1.93 3.09
CA GLU A 79 12.26 -1.96 4.13
C GLU A 79 11.68 -2.17 5.53
N SER A 80 10.54 -1.54 5.84
CA SER A 80 9.78 -1.78 7.07
C SER A 80 9.46 -3.26 7.25
N ALA A 81 8.99 -3.95 6.20
CA ALA A 81 8.62 -5.37 6.23
C ALA A 81 9.77 -6.32 6.62
N ARG A 82 11.04 -5.89 6.52
CA ARG A 82 12.23 -6.71 6.84
C ARG A 82 12.59 -6.77 8.32
N TYR A 83 12.03 -5.90 9.17
CA TYR A 83 12.51 -5.71 10.55
C TYR A 83 11.38 -5.72 11.57
N SER A 84 11.58 -6.29 12.77
CA SER A 84 10.53 -6.29 13.81
C SER A 84 10.26 -4.88 14.39
N GLY A 85 9.09 -4.72 15.01
CA GLY A 85 8.73 -3.49 15.75
C GLY A 85 8.22 -2.33 14.89
N GLY A 86 7.58 -2.63 13.76
CA GLY A 86 6.79 -1.68 12.97
C GLY A 86 5.49 -1.27 13.67
N PHE A 87 4.99 -0.06 13.40
CA PHE A 87 3.75 0.46 13.98
C PHE A 87 2.49 0.02 13.23
N SER A 88 2.61 -0.49 12.00
CA SER A 88 1.46 -0.80 11.17
C SER A 88 1.34 -2.29 10.86
N TYR A 89 0.10 -2.67 10.65
CA TYR A 89 -0.50 -3.74 9.86
C TYR A 89 0.25 -4.21 8.60
N THR A 90 1.41 -3.67 8.27
CA THR A 90 2.34 -4.04 7.18
C THR A 90 2.18 -5.49 6.73
N MET A 91 1.43 -5.63 5.63
CA MET A 91 1.14 -6.86 4.89
C MET A 91 0.22 -7.89 5.57
N SER A 92 -0.31 -7.63 6.76
CA SER A 92 -1.37 -8.47 7.35
C SER A 92 -2.69 -8.39 6.56
N THR A 93 -2.96 -7.25 5.93
CA THR A 93 -4.08 -7.02 5.01
C THR A 93 -3.55 -6.48 3.67
N PRO A 94 -4.33 -6.59 2.58
CA PRO A 94 -3.92 -6.07 1.28
C PRO A 94 -3.99 -4.53 1.16
N ASP A 95 -4.45 -3.82 2.19
CA ASP A 95 -4.83 -2.41 2.08
C ASP A 95 -3.64 -1.52 1.65
N GLU A 96 -2.43 -1.77 2.18
CA GLU A 96 -1.22 -1.01 1.85
C GLU A 96 -0.74 -1.20 0.39
N PHE A 97 -1.30 -2.16 -0.35
CA PHE A 97 -0.93 -2.37 -1.76
C PHE A 97 -1.48 -1.27 -2.68
N ILE A 98 -2.40 -0.44 -2.21
CA ILE A 98 -2.91 0.68 -3.01
C ILE A 98 -1.78 1.61 -3.49
N PHE A 99 -0.78 1.88 -2.64
CA PHE A 99 0.33 2.79 -2.96
C PHE A 99 1.26 2.24 -4.06
N PRO A 100 1.82 1.02 -3.97
CA PRO A 100 2.65 0.49 -5.04
C PRO A 100 1.84 0.34 -6.34
N ILE A 101 0.57 -0.09 -6.26
CA ILE A 101 -0.31 -0.23 -7.43
C ILE A 101 -0.57 1.12 -8.12
N LEU A 102 -0.84 2.19 -7.36
CA LEU A 102 -1.06 3.52 -7.92
C LEU A 102 0.21 4.26 -8.32
N SER A 103 1.40 3.78 -7.91
CA SER A 103 2.68 4.33 -8.38
C SER A 103 2.94 4.02 -9.85
N ASP A 104 2.28 3.01 -10.43
CA ASP A 104 2.55 2.41 -11.74
C ASP A 104 3.98 1.86 -11.93
N ASN A 105 4.81 1.83 -10.89
CA ASN A 105 6.16 1.30 -10.99
C ASN A 105 6.12 -0.25 -10.97
N THR A 106 6.40 -0.89 -12.10
CA THR A 106 6.33 -2.36 -12.21
C THR A 106 7.28 -3.08 -11.27
N GLU A 107 8.46 -2.53 -11.02
CA GLU A 107 9.46 -3.15 -10.14
C GLU A 107 8.97 -3.20 -8.67
N VAL A 108 8.38 -2.10 -8.17
CA VAL A 108 7.87 -2.06 -6.80
C VAL A 108 6.61 -2.90 -6.64
N ILE A 109 5.72 -2.91 -7.65
CA ILE A 109 4.55 -3.79 -7.69
C ILE A 109 4.99 -5.25 -7.63
N GLU A 110 6.01 -5.63 -8.41
CA GLU A 110 6.55 -6.98 -8.44
C GLU A 110 7.18 -7.38 -7.09
N LYS A 111 7.88 -6.45 -6.43
CA LYS A 111 8.39 -6.67 -5.06
C LYS A 111 7.26 -6.95 -4.09
N PHE A 112 6.19 -6.14 -4.09
CA PHE A 112 5.01 -6.36 -3.24
C PHE A 112 4.31 -7.69 -3.55
N ALA A 113 4.22 -8.05 -4.83
CA ALA A 113 3.69 -9.32 -5.28
C ALA A 113 4.51 -10.52 -4.75
N HIS A 114 5.77 -10.32 -4.35
CA HIS A 114 6.65 -11.38 -3.84
C HIS A 114 7.11 -11.20 -2.39
N LEU A 115 6.59 -10.20 -1.66
CA LEU A 115 6.90 -10.03 -0.24
C LEU A 115 6.53 -11.30 0.53
N ASP A 116 7.53 -11.94 1.10
CA ASP A 116 7.44 -13.19 1.84
C ASP A 116 7.58 -13.00 3.36
N THR A 117 7.75 -11.73 3.77
CA THR A 117 7.87 -11.25 5.14
C THR A 117 6.61 -10.46 5.50
N VAL A 118 5.83 -10.93 6.47
CA VAL A 118 4.62 -10.24 6.93
C VAL A 118 4.74 -9.93 8.41
N HIS A 119 4.52 -8.66 8.77
CA HIS A 119 4.42 -8.27 10.17
C HIS A 119 3.08 -8.70 10.72
N LEU A 120 3.11 -9.38 11.87
CA LEU A 120 1.89 -9.75 12.56
C LEU A 120 1.31 -8.54 13.27
N LEU A 121 0.04 -8.27 12.97
CA LEU A 121 -0.88 -7.46 13.76
C LEU A 121 -0.74 -7.65 15.28
N TRP A 122 -0.54 -8.88 15.73
CA TRP A 122 -0.49 -9.27 17.14
C TRP A 122 0.52 -10.39 17.35
N GLY A 123 1.83 -10.10 17.29
CA GLY A 123 2.82 -11.13 17.60
C GLY A 123 4.25 -10.77 17.19
N GLU A 124 5.14 -11.73 17.41
CA GLU A 124 6.48 -11.68 16.85
C GLU A 124 6.43 -11.87 15.34
N TYR A 125 7.38 -11.27 14.64
CA TYR A 125 7.60 -11.50 13.21
C TYR A 125 7.63 -13.00 12.90
N GLU A 126 6.78 -13.47 11.99
CA GLU A 126 6.78 -14.86 11.53
C GLU A 126 7.52 -14.97 10.18
N PRO A 127 8.79 -15.41 10.17
CA PRO A 127 9.45 -15.77 8.93
C PRO A 127 8.91 -17.12 8.44
N SER A 128 7.79 -17.12 7.71
CA SER A 128 7.60 -18.01 6.55
C SER A 128 6.23 -17.86 5.87
N TYR A 129 6.32 -17.42 4.61
CA TYR A 129 5.31 -17.27 3.57
C TYR A 129 4.52 -18.54 3.19
N GLN A 130 5.09 -19.73 3.37
CA GLN A 130 4.44 -20.97 2.90
C GLN A 130 3.44 -21.55 3.90
N GLU A 131 3.59 -21.31 5.20
CA GLU A 131 2.70 -21.90 6.20
C GLU A 131 1.48 -21.03 6.52
N ALA A 132 1.63 -19.70 6.48
CA ALA A 132 0.58 -18.74 6.83
C ALA A 132 -0.62 -18.81 5.88
N LYS A 133 -0.39 -18.93 4.56
CA LYS A 133 -1.47 -19.01 3.55
C LYS A 133 -2.41 -20.21 3.73
N PHE A 134 -1.95 -21.27 4.41
CA PHE A 134 -2.75 -22.47 4.68
C PHE A 134 -3.37 -22.53 6.08
N LYS A 135 -3.23 -21.47 6.88
CA LYS A 135 -3.87 -21.34 8.20
C LYS A 135 -4.91 -20.19 8.22
N PRO A 136 -5.79 -20.02 7.20
CA PRO A 136 -6.76 -18.95 7.23
C PRO A 136 -7.68 -19.12 8.43
N SER A 137 -7.91 -18.02 9.14
CA SER A 137 -8.86 -17.95 10.23
C SER A 137 -9.61 -16.61 10.16
N LYS A 138 -10.68 -16.47 10.93
CA LYS A 138 -11.43 -15.21 11.01
C LYS A 138 -10.59 -14.06 11.61
N ASP A 139 -9.57 -14.42 12.39
CA ASP A 139 -8.74 -13.51 13.16
C ASP A 139 -7.35 -13.30 12.53
N ASP A 140 -7.02 -14.09 11.50
CA ASP A 140 -5.79 -13.99 10.73
C ASP A 140 -6.11 -13.59 9.27
N PRO A 141 -5.96 -12.30 8.92
CA PRO A 141 -6.29 -11.80 7.59
C PRO A 141 -5.22 -12.07 6.52
N ARG A 142 -4.08 -12.68 6.83
CA ARG A 142 -2.91 -12.77 5.91
C ARG A 142 -3.20 -13.47 4.58
N TYR A 143 -4.15 -14.41 4.56
CA TYR A 143 -4.58 -15.06 3.32
C TYR A 143 -5.16 -14.07 2.30
N ARG A 144 -5.70 -12.92 2.75
CA ARG A 144 -6.20 -11.84 1.88
C ARG A 144 -5.05 -11.18 1.11
N THR A 145 -3.95 -10.90 1.81
CA THR A 145 -2.71 -10.38 1.19
C THR A 145 -2.19 -11.37 0.15
N HIS A 146 -2.10 -12.65 0.51
CA HIS A 146 -1.66 -13.68 -0.43
C HIS A 146 -2.57 -13.82 -1.65
N ALA A 147 -3.89 -13.69 -1.47
CA ALA A 147 -4.83 -13.69 -2.59
C ALA A 147 -4.55 -12.51 -3.55
N LEU A 148 -4.34 -11.29 -3.03
CA LEU A 148 -3.97 -10.15 -3.87
C LEU A 148 -2.62 -10.36 -4.56
N GLN A 149 -1.60 -10.85 -3.84
CA GLN A 149 -0.29 -11.14 -4.42
C GLN A 149 -0.39 -12.16 -5.56
N ALA A 150 -1.21 -13.21 -5.41
CA ALA A 150 -1.46 -14.18 -6.47
C ALA A 150 -2.11 -13.53 -7.70
N VAL A 151 -3.09 -12.62 -7.49
CA VAL A 151 -3.70 -11.83 -8.58
C VAL A 151 -2.66 -10.94 -9.28
N LEU A 152 -1.79 -10.26 -8.54
CA LEU A 152 -0.74 -9.42 -9.12
C LEU A 152 0.27 -10.22 -9.96
N ARG A 153 0.55 -11.47 -9.58
CA ARG A 153 1.40 -12.39 -10.36
C ARG A 153 0.65 -13.09 -11.50
N HIS A 154 -0.66 -12.86 -11.64
CA HIS A 154 -1.56 -13.65 -12.49
C HIS A 154 -1.52 -15.17 -12.20
N ASP A 155 -1.19 -15.55 -10.97
CA ASP A 155 -1.18 -16.93 -10.48
C ASP A 155 -2.59 -17.31 -10.00
N TRP A 156 -3.47 -17.52 -10.98
CA TRP A 156 -4.88 -17.83 -10.72
C TRP A 156 -5.05 -19.19 -10.03
N GLU A 157 -4.12 -20.13 -10.21
CA GLU A 157 -4.16 -21.42 -9.52
C GLU A 157 -3.93 -21.24 -8.01
N ASP A 158 -2.92 -20.47 -7.59
CA ASP A 158 -2.68 -20.19 -6.17
C ASP A 158 -3.82 -19.37 -5.56
N TYR A 159 -4.36 -18.38 -6.30
CA TYR A 159 -5.55 -17.62 -5.86
C TYR A 159 -6.75 -18.54 -5.59
N GLN A 160 -7.11 -19.41 -6.54
CA GLN A 160 -8.26 -20.31 -6.39
C GLN A 160 -8.07 -21.28 -5.22
N LYS A 161 -6.84 -21.77 -5.03
CA LYS A 161 -6.49 -22.62 -3.88
C LYS A 161 -6.64 -21.89 -2.55
N ILE A 162 -6.16 -20.65 -2.44
CA ILE A 162 -6.31 -19.82 -1.25
C ILE A 162 -7.80 -19.59 -0.93
N LYS A 163 -8.58 -19.22 -1.94
CA LYS A 163 -10.03 -19.01 -1.82
C LYS A 163 -10.76 -20.29 -1.38
N GLU A 164 -10.43 -21.45 -1.96
CA GLU A 164 -11.01 -22.74 -1.59
C GLU A 164 -10.72 -23.06 -0.11
N VAL A 165 -9.47 -22.94 0.33
CA VAL A 165 -9.08 -23.22 1.71
C VAL A 165 -9.78 -22.26 2.69
N ALA A 166 -9.88 -20.97 2.34
CA ALA A 166 -10.59 -19.98 3.15
C ALA A 166 -12.08 -20.33 3.29
N ASN A 167 -12.77 -20.63 2.18
CA ASN A 167 -14.18 -21.02 2.17
C ASN A 167 -14.44 -22.33 2.95
N LYS A 168 -13.49 -23.26 2.91
CA LYS A 168 -13.60 -24.53 3.66
C LYS A 168 -13.39 -24.35 5.17
N LYS A 169 -12.49 -23.47 5.59
CA LYS A 169 -12.11 -23.28 7.00
C LYS A 169 -12.94 -22.22 7.73
N ILE A 170 -13.53 -21.26 7.01
CA ILE A 170 -14.23 -20.13 7.60
C ILE A 170 -15.72 -20.21 7.25
N ASN A 171 -16.56 -20.56 8.24
CA ASN A 171 -18.01 -20.72 8.05
C ASN A 171 -18.71 -19.47 7.47
N LYS A 172 -18.21 -18.27 7.79
CA LYS A 172 -18.72 -17.00 7.26
C LYS A 172 -17.59 -16.01 7.09
N LEU A 173 -17.20 -15.76 5.85
CA LEU A 173 -16.24 -14.73 5.50
C LEU A 173 -16.75 -13.34 5.90
N ARG A 174 -15.83 -12.46 6.31
CA ARG A 174 -16.14 -11.04 6.51
C ARG A 174 -16.55 -10.43 5.17
N GLU A 175 -17.43 -9.43 5.21
CA GLU A 175 -17.97 -8.81 3.99
C GLU A 175 -16.87 -8.19 3.09
N VAL A 176 -15.85 -7.54 3.66
CA VAL A 176 -14.67 -7.08 2.89
C VAL A 176 -14.01 -8.19 2.08
N VAL A 177 -13.88 -9.39 2.66
CA VAL A 177 -13.24 -10.54 1.98
C VAL A 177 -14.11 -11.05 0.84
N GLN A 178 -15.43 -10.96 0.99
CA GLN A 178 -16.37 -11.31 -0.09
C GLN A 178 -16.24 -10.32 -1.26
N PHE A 179 -16.07 -9.02 -0.98
CA PHE A 179 -15.79 -8.03 -2.03
C PHE A 179 -14.45 -8.30 -2.71
N GLU A 180 -13.38 -8.54 -1.96
CA GLU A 180 -12.06 -8.87 -2.52
C GLU A 180 -12.12 -10.09 -3.42
N PHE A 181 -12.65 -11.22 -2.93
CA PHE A 181 -12.77 -12.42 -3.75
C PHE A 181 -13.68 -12.21 -4.96
N GLY A 182 -14.80 -11.50 -4.81
CA GLY A 182 -15.69 -11.19 -5.92
C GLY A 182 -15.02 -10.34 -7.00
N ILE A 183 -14.16 -9.39 -6.63
CA ILE A 183 -13.36 -8.61 -7.58
C ILE A 183 -12.34 -9.50 -8.30
N TYR A 184 -11.61 -10.33 -7.56
CA TYR A 184 -10.58 -11.19 -8.15
C TYR A 184 -11.18 -12.23 -9.12
N ASP A 185 -12.34 -12.80 -8.77
CA ASP A 185 -13.11 -13.67 -9.67
C ASP A 185 -13.55 -12.92 -10.92
N ALA A 186 -14.14 -11.73 -10.76
CA ALA A 186 -14.62 -10.94 -11.88
C ALA A 186 -13.48 -10.50 -12.81
N ILE A 187 -12.29 -10.22 -12.28
CA ILE A 187 -11.09 -9.96 -13.08
C ILE A 187 -10.70 -11.21 -13.89
N TYR A 188 -10.63 -12.38 -13.23
CA TYR A 188 -10.30 -13.65 -13.89
C TYR A 188 -11.30 -14.00 -15.00
N GLU A 189 -12.59 -13.79 -14.75
CA GLU A 189 -13.69 -14.05 -15.67
C GLU A 189 -13.88 -12.94 -16.72
N LYS A 190 -13.14 -11.83 -16.59
CA LYS A 190 -13.27 -10.62 -17.41
C LYS A 190 -14.66 -9.97 -17.36
N ASP A 191 -15.35 -10.13 -16.24
CA ASP A 191 -16.68 -9.59 -15.98
C ASP A 191 -16.60 -8.14 -15.49
N LYS A 192 -16.61 -7.20 -16.44
CA LYS A 192 -16.60 -5.76 -16.15
C LYS A 192 -17.82 -5.30 -15.36
N ASP A 193 -19.00 -5.85 -15.65
CA ASP A 193 -20.25 -5.45 -15.02
C ASP A 193 -20.23 -5.82 -13.54
N LYS A 194 -19.69 -6.99 -13.19
CA LYS A 194 -19.55 -7.41 -11.80
C LYS A 194 -18.58 -6.54 -11.02
N ILE A 195 -17.46 -6.14 -11.63
CA ILE A 195 -16.50 -5.22 -11.01
C ILE A 195 -17.19 -3.88 -10.72
N ILE A 196 -17.91 -3.33 -11.69
CA ILE A 196 -18.65 -2.06 -11.53
C ILE A 196 -19.71 -2.19 -10.43
N GLU A 197 -20.47 -3.27 -10.37
CA GLU A 197 -21.49 -3.52 -9.34
C GLU A 197 -20.89 -3.48 -7.91
N ILE A 198 -19.75 -4.16 -7.71
CA ILE A 198 -19.06 -4.20 -6.42
C ILE A 198 -18.53 -2.81 -6.06
N VAL A 199 -17.85 -2.15 -6.99
CA VAL A 199 -17.31 -0.79 -6.80
C VAL A 199 -18.43 0.19 -6.42
N GLN A 200 -19.53 0.20 -7.17
CA GLN A 200 -20.68 1.08 -6.89
C GLN A 200 -21.34 0.77 -5.54
N THR A 201 -21.33 -0.49 -5.10
CA THR A 201 -21.80 -0.86 -3.77
C THR A 201 -20.92 -0.28 -2.66
N LEU A 202 -19.60 -0.35 -2.82
CA LEU A 202 -18.63 0.20 -1.87
C LEU A 202 -18.68 1.74 -1.81
N LEU A 203 -19.09 2.40 -2.89
CA LEU A 203 -19.25 3.86 -2.98
C LEU A 203 -20.53 4.39 -2.32
N LYS A 204 -21.48 3.52 -1.92
CA LYS A 204 -22.69 3.97 -1.20
C LYS A 204 -22.28 4.67 0.11
N PRO A 205 -22.84 5.85 0.47
CA PRO A 205 -22.32 6.69 1.56
C PRO A 205 -22.10 5.97 2.90
N LYS A 206 -23.04 5.10 3.29
CA LYS A 206 -22.93 4.31 4.53
C LYS A 206 -21.79 3.28 4.47
N VAL A 207 -21.60 2.66 3.31
CA VAL A 207 -20.58 1.63 3.07
C VAL A 207 -19.21 2.30 2.99
N HIS A 208 -19.09 3.37 2.20
CA HIS A 208 -17.89 4.20 2.12
C HIS A 208 -17.41 4.63 3.50
N LYS A 209 -18.27 5.23 4.33
CA LYS A 209 -17.89 5.66 5.69
C LYS A 209 -17.44 4.49 6.57
N ALA A 210 -18.10 3.34 6.47
CA ALA A 210 -17.78 2.18 7.31
C ALA A 210 -16.44 1.55 6.95
N TYR A 211 -16.11 1.48 5.65
CA TYR A 211 -14.90 0.84 5.14
C TYR A 211 -13.69 1.75 5.04
N ASN A 212 -13.85 3.08 5.13
CA ASN A 212 -12.73 4.01 5.09
C ASN A 212 -12.32 4.57 6.47
N LYS A 213 -13.09 4.30 7.53
CA LYS A 213 -12.87 4.88 8.87
C LYS A 213 -11.48 4.60 9.46
N ASP A 214 -10.78 3.57 9.02
CA ASP A 214 -9.48 3.17 9.57
C ASP A 214 -8.30 3.62 8.68
N PHE A 215 -8.56 4.20 7.50
CA PHE A 215 -7.52 4.68 6.58
C PHE A 215 -7.14 6.14 6.85
N SER A 216 -6.31 6.33 7.88
CA SER A 216 -5.93 7.69 8.32
C SER A 216 -5.05 8.45 7.32
N GLU A 217 -4.30 7.75 6.47
CA GLU A 217 -3.47 8.35 5.40
C GLU A 217 -4.33 9.00 4.30
N GLU A 218 -5.55 8.50 4.12
CA GLU A 218 -6.51 8.97 3.11
C GLU A 218 -7.59 9.86 3.75
N PHE A 219 -7.32 10.36 4.97
CA PHE A 219 -8.24 11.10 5.83
C PHE A 219 -9.61 10.44 5.98
N ASN A 220 -9.60 9.13 6.22
CA ASN A 220 -10.78 8.33 6.48
C ASN A 220 -11.80 8.31 5.32
N GLY A 221 -11.30 8.44 4.10
CA GLY A 221 -12.10 8.43 2.87
C GLY A 221 -12.40 9.81 2.27
N ASP A 222 -11.91 10.89 2.90
CA ASP A 222 -12.15 12.25 2.41
C ASP A 222 -11.41 12.56 1.09
N ILE A 223 -10.28 11.89 0.82
CA ILE A 223 -9.55 12.01 -0.44
C ILE A 223 -10.20 11.15 -1.53
N TRP A 224 -10.40 9.87 -1.22
CA TRP A 224 -10.99 8.88 -2.12
C TRP A 224 -11.57 7.71 -1.34
N SER A 225 -12.24 6.79 -2.01
CA SER A 225 -12.67 5.53 -1.38
C SER A 225 -11.64 4.42 -1.67
N HIS A 226 -10.92 3.99 -0.64
CA HIS A 226 -9.76 3.08 -0.72
C HIS A 226 -10.00 1.85 -1.61
N HIS A 227 -10.95 1.00 -1.24
CA HIS A 227 -11.22 -0.25 -1.96
C HIS A 227 -11.74 0.00 -3.40
N PRO A 228 -12.72 0.89 -3.65
CA PRO A 228 -13.08 1.31 -5.01
C PRO A 228 -11.91 1.72 -5.89
N VAL A 229 -10.97 2.55 -5.39
CA VAL A 229 -9.80 2.97 -6.14
C VAL A 229 -8.88 1.80 -6.45
N MET A 230 -8.52 1.01 -5.43
CA MET A 230 -7.65 -0.15 -5.61
C MET A 230 -8.24 -1.17 -6.59
N PHE A 231 -9.53 -1.50 -6.47
CA PHE A 231 -10.19 -2.48 -7.33
C PHE A 231 -10.35 -2.00 -8.77
N THR A 232 -10.66 -0.72 -8.97
CA THR A 232 -10.73 -0.13 -10.32
C THR A 232 -9.34 -0.15 -10.97
N LYS A 233 -8.28 0.19 -10.23
CA LYS A 233 -6.91 0.12 -10.74
C LYS A 233 -6.49 -1.30 -11.09
N LEU A 234 -6.81 -2.29 -10.25
CA LEU A 234 -6.55 -3.70 -10.53
C LEU A 234 -7.26 -4.19 -11.80
N ALA A 235 -8.49 -3.75 -12.06
CA ALA A 235 -9.19 -4.06 -13.31
C ALA A 235 -8.43 -3.52 -14.53
N TRP A 236 -7.99 -2.26 -14.48
CA TRP A 236 -7.19 -1.63 -15.54
C TRP A 236 -5.84 -2.34 -15.75
N MET A 237 -5.15 -2.72 -14.69
CA MET A 237 -3.91 -3.54 -14.77
C MET A 237 -4.13 -4.88 -15.46
N ASN A 238 -5.36 -5.42 -15.44
CA ASN A 238 -5.74 -6.65 -16.12
C ASN A 238 -6.39 -6.41 -17.49
N GLY A 239 -6.26 -5.22 -18.07
CA GLY A 239 -6.82 -4.87 -19.39
C GLY A 239 -8.33 -4.68 -19.40
N LEU A 240 -8.95 -4.59 -18.22
CA LEU A 240 -10.38 -4.33 -18.06
C LEU A 240 -10.60 -2.84 -17.78
N GLU A 241 -10.48 -2.03 -18.83
CA GLU A 241 -10.75 -0.60 -18.77
C GLU A 241 -12.25 -0.38 -18.49
N ILE A 242 -12.55 -0.01 -17.24
CA ILE A 242 -13.90 0.32 -16.75
C ILE A 242 -13.94 1.79 -16.32
N GLU A 243 -15.11 2.40 -16.47
CA GLU A 243 -15.34 3.81 -16.10
C GLU A 243 -16.25 3.89 -14.88
N ILE A 244 -15.84 4.66 -13.88
CA ILE A 244 -16.60 4.88 -12.64
C ILE A 244 -16.89 6.37 -12.51
N ASP A 245 -18.15 6.75 -12.73
CA ASP A 245 -18.61 8.13 -12.53
C ASP A 245 -18.85 8.42 -11.04
N ASN A 246 -17.76 8.62 -10.30
CA ASN A 246 -17.80 9.03 -8.90
C ASN A 246 -16.53 9.80 -8.51
N PRO A 247 -16.61 10.99 -7.88
CA PRO A 247 -15.43 11.77 -7.51
C PRO A 247 -14.50 11.08 -6.50
N LEU A 248 -14.98 10.08 -5.77
CA LEU A 248 -14.16 9.27 -4.85
C LEU A 248 -13.35 8.17 -5.57
N VAL A 249 -13.49 8.05 -6.89
CA VAL A 249 -12.66 7.22 -7.76
C VAL A 249 -12.01 8.11 -8.82
N PRO A 250 -10.85 8.72 -8.53
CA PRO A 250 -10.16 9.60 -9.47
C PRO A 250 -9.70 8.82 -10.72
N MET A 251 -10.48 8.89 -11.80
CA MET A 251 -10.24 8.11 -13.02
C MET A 251 -8.90 8.39 -13.69
N GLU A 252 -8.30 9.58 -13.49
CA GLU A 252 -6.96 9.91 -14.00
C GLU A 252 -5.84 9.00 -13.46
N LEU A 253 -6.08 8.32 -12.33
CA LEU A 253 -5.14 7.36 -11.73
C LEU A 253 -5.26 5.94 -12.30
N MET A 254 -6.33 5.62 -13.02
CA MET A 254 -6.61 4.25 -13.46
C MET A 254 -5.72 3.78 -14.63
N PRO A 255 -5.46 4.60 -15.67
CA PRO A 255 -4.52 4.21 -16.73
C PRO A 255 -3.16 3.79 -16.17
N VAL A 256 -2.66 2.63 -16.61
CA VAL A 256 -1.33 2.14 -16.21
C VAL A 256 -0.28 2.88 -17.03
N LYS A 257 0.28 3.93 -16.43
CA LYS A 257 1.26 4.80 -17.09
C LYS A 257 2.42 5.08 -16.11
N PRO A 258 3.45 4.22 -16.11
CA PRO A 258 4.66 4.45 -15.32
C PRO A 258 5.33 5.79 -15.69
N LEU A 259 6.04 6.39 -14.75
CA LEU A 259 6.90 7.54 -15.02
C LEU A 259 8.11 7.11 -15.86
N ASP A 260 8.65 8.05 -16.64
CA ASP A 260 9.90 7.84 -17.39
C ASP A 260 11.09 7.55 -16.45
N HIS A 261 11.06 8.13 -15.25
CA HIS A 261 12.07 7.94 -14.22
C HIS A 261 11.45 8.01 -12.81
N TYR A 262 11.96 7.18 -11.90
CA TYR A 262 11.63 7.22 -10.48
C TYR A 262 12.89 7.44 -9.65
N GLU A 263 12.84 8.43 -8.77
CA GLU A 263 13.94 8.77 -7.86
C GLU A 263 13.80 8.01 -6.54
N TYR A 264 14.89 7.53 -5.96
CA TYR A 264 14.85 6.91 -4.63
C TYR A 264 14.49 7.91 -3.52
N HIS A 265 14.66 9.21 -3.77
CA HIS A 265 14.44 10.34 -2.86
C HIS A 265 15.34 10.37 -1.62
N TYR A 266 15.43 9.27 -0.88
CA TYR A 266 16.35 9.11 0.25
C TYR A 266 17.54 8.25 -0.16
N ASP A 267 18.74 8.74 0.10
CA ASP A 267 20.01 8.05 -0.14
C ASP A 267 20.00 6.59 0.35
N PHE A 268 19.46 6.32 1.55
CA PHE A 268 19.46 4.99 2.14
C PHE A 268 18.52 3.98 1.46
N LEU A 269 17.66 4.43 0.52
CA LEU A 269 16.83 3.56 -0.30
C LEU A 269 17.53 3.12 -1.60
N ASP A 270 18.62 3.80 -2.00
CA ASP A 270 19.44 3.35 -3.12
C ASP A 270 20.16 2.03 -2.75
N PRO A 271 19.94 0.93 -3.49
CA PRO A 271 20.61 -0.35 -3.24
C PRO A 271 22.15 -0.28 -3.25
N ASN A 272 22.72 0.74 -3.90
CA ASN A 272 24.16 0.96 -3.97
C ASN A 272 24.70 1.83 -2.83
N TRP A 273 23.82 2.44 -2.04
CA TRP A 273 24.24 3.32 -0.96
C TRP A 273 24.82 2.53 0.22
N LYS A 274 25.85 3.12 0.85
CA LYS A 274 26.45 2.62 2.07
C LYS A 274 26.56 3.74 3.09
N PRO A 275 26.22 3.49 4.37
CA PRO A 275 26.36 4.51 5.40
C PRO A 275 27.84 4.86 5.57
N LYS A 276 28.16 6.15 5.40
CA LYS A 276 29.52 6.67 5.62
C LYS A 276 29.94 6.39 7.07
N SER A 277 30.94 5.53 7.25
CA SER A 277 31.57 5.30 8.56
C SER A 277 32.24 6.59 9.07
N PHE A 278 32.45 6.68 10.39
CA PHE A 278 33.23 7.78 10.98
C PHE A 278 34.59 7.96 10.28
N TRP A 279 35.23 6.85 9.91
CA TRP A 279 36.51 6.83 9.19
C TRP A 279 36.42 7.31 7.72
N SER A 280 35.32 7.04 7.02
CA SER A 280 35.10 7.55 5.65
C SER A 280 34.92 9.07 5.61
N LYS A 281 34.28 9.67 6.64
CA LYS A 281 34.20 11.14 6.78
C LYS A 281 35.55 11.79 7.06
N LEU A 282 36.45 11.09 7.75
CA LEU A 282 37.77 11.60 8.14
C LEU A 282 38.81 11.49 7.02
N PHE A 283 38.67 10.51 6.12
CA PHE A 283 39.66 10.22 5.08
C PHE A 283 39.18 10.40 3.64
N GLY A 284 37.97 10.92 3.42
CA GLY A 284 37.49 11.30 2.08
C GLY A 284 37.45 10.15 1.06
N LYS A 285 37.32 8.91 1.53
CA LYS A 285 37.08 7.71 0.72
C LYS A 285 35.73 7.13 1.06
#